data_AF-A0A7C7LP86-F1
#
_entry.id   AF-A0A7C7LP86-F1
#
_cell.length_a   1.000
_cell.length_b   1.000
_cell.length_c   1.000
_cell.angle_alpha   90.00
_cell.angle_beta   90.00
_cell.angle_gamma   90.00
#
_symmetry.space_group_name_H-M   'P 1'
#
loop_
_entity.id
_entity.type
_entity.pdbx_description
1 polymer ?
#
loop_
_entity_poly.entity_id
_entity_poly.type
_entity_poly.pdbx_seq_one_letter_code
_entity_poly.pdbx_strand_id
1 'polypeptide(L)'
;MSLTKTIKSYFDHSVASIFNGTSNKHPIIVLNALKNIIGDDRQNPSQRLLDAMAALAEKYPQRKDDKAVLDTLAKEGLGNTVFIADLEDACQSGDSLAMEKEAARVQWVSENGLAGLDCLIEVALQDFDRLGTFAYHLQRANIFQQDVKNTWHYSRSLLKEIVKAPLPVPHSKKDVNPELIMNTILTKRIDSPISNFAAAIRLWEGEYVRISGYRRELSHWYSKFNFDQQIEINEKGMKGLENYVKNGGNFFIQMAEELTANQEWELQIIELEALRYFSNKVTSNKDLVDISSYLKEIIK
;
A
#
# COMPACT_ATOMS: atom_id res chain seq x y z
N MET A 1 15.58 -18.82 -10.54
CA MET A 1 15.13 -17.42 -10.69
C MET A 1 15.64 -16.64 -9.47
N SER A 2 16.11 -15.39 -9.59
CA SER A 2 16.59 -14.64 -8.41
C SER A 2 15.44 -14.28 -7.47
N LEU A 3 15.70 -14.13 -6.16
CA LEU A 3 14.69 -13.75 -5.15
C LEU A 3 13.84 -12.56 -5.60
N THR A 4 14.48 -11.51 -6.11
CA THR A 4 13.80 -10.30 -6.60
C THR A 4 12.89 -10.58 -7.80
N LYS A 5 13.28 -11.46 -8.72
CA LYS A 5 12.45 -11.84 -9.87
C LYS A 5 11.26 -12.70 -9.44
N THR A 6 11.47 -13.61 -8.50
CA THR A 6 10.39 -14.43 -7.92
C THR A 6 9.35 -13.56 -7.21
N ILE A 7 9.77 -12.63 -6.35
CA ILE A 7 8.85 -11.71 -5.68
C ILE A 7 8.12 -10.81 -6.69
N LYS A 8 8.84 -10.33 -7.73
CA LYS A 8 8.21 -9.52 -8.79
C LYS A 8 7.13 -10.30 -9.52
N SER A 9 7.36 -11.58 -9.84
CA SER A 9 6.31 -12.39 -10.47
C SER A 9 5.08 -12.53 -9.58
N TYR A 10 5.22 -12.64 -8.25
CA TYR A 10 4.06 -12.66 -7.34
C TYR A 10 3.27 -11.34 -7.38
N PHE A 11 3.95 -10.19 -7.45
CA PHE A 11 3.27 -8.90 -7.63
C PHE A 11 2.54 -8.83 -8.97
N ASP A 12 3.19 -9.23 -10.06
CA ASP A 12 2.59 -9.23 -11.40
C ASP A 12 1.36 -10.14 -11.48
N HIS A 13 1.42 -11.31 -10.81
CA HIS A 13 0.26 -12.17 -10.70
C HIS A 13 -0.89 -11.50 -9.94
N SER A 14 -0.60 -10.88 -8.80
CA SER A 14 -1.61 -10.26 -7.94
C SER A 14 -2.26 -9.03 -8.55
N VAL A 15 -1.53 -8.15 -9.24
CA VAL A 15 -2.14 -6.96 -9.87
C VAL A 15 -3.04 -7.33 -11.06
N ALA A 16 -2.78 -8.47 -11.69
CA ALA A 16 -3.62 -9.04 -12.73
C ALA A 16 -4.86 -9.77 -12.17
N SER A 17 -4.98 -9.99 -10.86
CA SER A 17 -6.10 -10.74 -10.27
C SER A 17 -7.46 -10.06 -10.51
N ILE A 18 -8.49 -10.88 -10.68
CA ILE A 18 -9.89 -10.49 -10.63
C ILE A 18 -10.31 -10.56 -9.16
N PHE A 19 -10.25 -9.43 -8.46
CA PHE A 19 -10.51 -9.35 -7.03
C PHE A 19 -11.82 -8.61 -6.73
N ASN A 20 -12.83 -9.34 -6.26
CA ASN A 20 -14.16 -8.78 -5.96
C ASN A 20 -14.34 -8.41 -4.47
N GLY A 21 -13.32 -8.62 -3.64
CA GLY A 21 -13.36 -8.27 -2.22
C GLY A 21 -13.18 -6.78 -1.95
N THR A 22 -13.14 -6.41 -0.68
CA THR A 22 -12.83 -5.05 -0.22
C THR A 22 -11.39 -4.67 -0.55
N SER A 23 -11.15 -3.47 -1.08
CA SER A 23 -9.83 -3.02 -1.57
C SER A 23 -8.70 -3.15 -0.54
N ASN A 24 -8.97 -2.89 0.74
CA ASN A 24 -8.00 -3.10 1.85
C ASN A 24 -7.63 -4.57 2.13
N LYS A 25 -8.27 -5.53 1.46
CA LYS A 25 -7.94 -6.96 1.51
C LYS A 25 -7.33 -7.46 0.21
N HIS A 26 -6.98 -6.56 -0.72
CA HIS A 26 -6.35 -6.96 -1.97
C HIS A 26 -5.00 -7.64 -1.69
N PRO A 27 -4.67 -8.79 -2.31
CA PRO A 27 -3.49 -9.59 -1.95
C PRO A 27 -2.16 -8.84 -2.05
N ILE A 28 -2.06 -7.88 -2.97
CA ILE A 28 -0.88 -7.03 -3.14
C ILE A 28 -0.42 -6.36 -1.83
N ILE A 29 -1.35 -6.06 -0.92
CA ILE A 29 -1.05 -5.43 0.37
C ILE A 29 -0.19 -6.38 1.21
N VAL A 30 -0.68 -7.61 1.39
CA VAL A 30 -0.01 -8.68 2.15
C VAL A 30 1.30 -9.09 1.47
N LEU A 31 1.32 -9.22 0.14
CA LEU A 31 2.54 -9.54 -0.60
C LEU A 31 3.62 -8.47 -0.37
N ASN A 32 3.27 -7.19 -0.43
CA ASN A 32 4.24 -6.12 -0.20
C ASN A 32 4.70 -6.09 1.27
N ALA A 33 3.82 -6.43 2.22
CA ALA A 33 4.17 -6.57 3.62
C ALA A 33 5.17 -7.72 3.86
N LEU A 34 4.87 -8.92 3.35
CA LEU A 34 5.77 -10.07 3.41
C LEU A 34 7.12 -9.79 2.77
N LYS A 35 7.14 -9.16 1.59
CA LYS A 35 8.38 -8.76 0.91
C LYS A 35 9.24 -7.85 1.80
N ASN A 36 8.64 -6.92 2.53
CA ASN A 36 9.38 -6.03 3.43
C ASN A 36 9.94 -6.78 4.65
N ILE A 37 9.17 -7.72 5.21
CA ILE A 37 9.60 -8.55 6.35
C ILE A 37 10.73 -9.50 5.93
N ILE A 38 10.58 -10.22 4.82
CA ILE A 38 11.63 -11.08 4.23
C ILE A 38 12.91 -10.26 3.97
N GLY A 39 12.75 -8.98 3.65
CA GLY A 39 13.86 -8.05 3.42
C GLY A 39 14.80 -7.84 4.60
N ASP A 40 14.43 -8.27 5.82
CA ASP A 40 15.30 -8.24 7.00
C ASP A 40 16.48 -9.21 6.90
N ASP A 41 16.33 -10.34 6.17
CA ASP A 41 17.41 -11.28 5.86
C ASP A 41 17.38 -11.67 4.38
N ARG A 42 18.03 -10.84 3.56
CA ARG A 42 18.11 -11.07 2.11
C ARG A 42 19.04 -12.21 1.73
N GLN A 43 19.96 -12.60 2.62
CA GLN A 43 20.93 -13.66 2.36
C GLN A 43 20.28 -15.03 2.59
N ASN A 44 19.43 -15.13 3.61
CA ASN A 44 18.69 -16.34 3.95
C ASN A 44 17.19 -16.01 4.06
N PRO A 45 16.51 -15.70 2.93
CA PRO A 45 15.10 -15.36 2.96
C PRO A 45 14.26 -16.53 3.49
N SER A 46 13.24 -16.25 4.29
CA SER A 46 12.35 -17.29 4.82
C SER A 46 11.58 -17.98 3.68
N GLN A 47 11.83 -19.28 3.51
CA GLN A 47 11.12 -20.09 2.52
C GLN A 47 9.62 -20.18 2.85
N ARG A 48 9.27 -20.30 4.14
CA ARG A 48 7.88 -20.36 4.59
C ARG A 48 7.09 -19.13 4.18
N LEU A 49 7.67 -17.94 4.34
CA LEU A 49 7.03 -16.70 3.92
C LEU A 49 6.95 -16.58 2.39
N LEU A 50 7.96 -17.06 1.66
CA LEU A 50 7.92 -17.13 0.19
C LEU A 50 6.82 -18.08 -0.31
N ASP A 51 6.62 -19.23 0.32
CA ASP A 51 5.56 -20.17 -0.02
C ASP A 51 4.18 -19.55 0.26
N ALA A 52 4.03 -18.82 1.37
CA ALA A 52 2.81 -18.07 1.66
C ALA A 52 2.53 -16.97 0.61
N MET A 53 3.57 -16.26 0.14
CA MET A 53 3.44 -15.31 -0.97
C MET A 53 2.98 -15.98 -2.26
N ALA A 54 3.56 -17.14 -2.60
CA ALA A 54 3.19 -17.89 -3.80
C ALA A 54 1.71 -18.30 -3.76
N ALA A 55 1.27 -18.90 -2.64
CA ALA A 55 -0.12 -19.31 -2.45
C ALA A 55 -1.11 -18.12 -2.55
N LEU A 56 -0.75 -16.96 -1.99
CA LEU A 56 -1.58 -15.75 -2.11
C LEU A 56 -1.64 -15.19 -3.53
N ALA A 57 -0.51 -15.20 -4.26
CA ALA A 57 -0.45 -14.69 -5.62
C ALA A 57 -1.33 -15.52 -6.59
N GLU A 58 -1.49 -16.81 -6.33
CA GLU A 58 -2.27 -17.75 -7.14
C GLU A 58 -3.73 -17.90 -6.67
N LYS A 59 -4.11 -17.26 -5.55
CA LYS A 59 -5.44 -17.41 -4.92
C LYS A 59 -6.61 -16.97 -5.80
N TYR A 60 -6.39 -16.05 -6.74
CA TYR A 60 -7.44 -15.46 -7.57
C TYR A 60 -7.14 -15.62 -9.07
N PRO A 61 -8.17 -15.84 -9.90
CA PRO A 61 -7.99 -15.90 -11.35
C PRO A 61 -7.48 -14.56 -11.88
N GLN A 62 -6.70 -14.59 -12.96
CA GLN A 62 -6.14 -13.40 -13.59
C GLN A 62 -7.00 -12.91 -14.76
N ARG A 63 -7.04 -11.59 -14.92
CA ARG A 63 -7.49 -10.91 -16.14
C ARG A 63 -6.55 -11.28 -17.29
N LYS A 64 -7.12 -11.37 -18.49
CA LYS A 64 -6.39 -11.77 -19.71
C LYS A 64 -6.47 -10.71 -20.83
N ASP A 65 -7.23 -9.66 -20.60
CA ASP A 65 -7.59 -8.63 -21.58
C ASP A 65 -6.80 -7.33 -21.40
N ASP A 66 -5.89 -7.24 -20.42
CA ASP A 66 -5.10 -6.02 -20.15
C ASP A 66 -4.39 -5.50 -21.42
N LYS A 67 -3.79 -6.39 -22.22
CA LYS A 67 -3.17 -6.02 -23.50
C LYS A 67 -4.20 -5.64 -24.57
N ALA A 68 -5.32 -6.36 -24.63
CA ALA A 68 -6.37 -6.11 -25.61
C ALA A 68 -7.00 -4.71 -25.45
N VAL A 69 -7.10 -4.21 -24.22
CA VAL A 69 -7.56 -2.84 -23.93
C VAL A 69 -6.60 -1.81 -24.54
N LEU A 70 -5.29 -1.95 -24.32
CA LEU A 70 -4.29 -1.04 -24.90
C LEU A 70 -4.27 -1.12 -26.42
N ASP A 71 -4.32 -2.33 -26.98
CA ASP A 71 -4.27 -2.56 -28.43
C ASP A 71 -5.51 -2.00 -29.15
N THR A 72 -6.68 -2.03 -28.51
CA THR A 72 -7.91 -1.44 -29.06
C THR A 72 -7.77 0.07 -29.20
N LEU A 73 -7.27 0.74 -28.16
CA LEU A 73 -7.01 2.18 -28.18
C LEU A 73 -5.97 2.59 -29.22
N ALA A 74 -4.91 1.79 -29.40
CA ALA A 74 -3.92 2.05 -30.44
C ALA A 74 -4.53 2.02 -31.85
N LYS A 75 -5.51 1.14 -32.09
CA LYS A 75 -6.21 1.03 -33.39
C LYS A 75 -7.19 2.17 -33.63
N GLU A 76 -7.90 2.61 -32.59
CA GLU A 76 -8.79 3.78 -32.66
C GLU A 76 -8.01 5.09 -32.89
N GLY A 77 -6.70 5.05 -32.62
CA GLY A 77 -5.82 6.21 -32.64
C GLY A 77 -5.96 7.01 -31.35
N LEU A 78 -4.88 7.69 -30.94
CA LEU A 78 -4.91 8.52 -29.72
C LEU A 78 -5.80 9.75 -29.84
N GLY A 79 -6.16 10.12 -31.09
CA GLY A 79 -7.16 11.11 -31.50
C GLY A 79 -7.35 12.23 -30.49
N ASN A 80 -6.65 13.35 -30.69
CA ASN A 80 -6.50 14.52 -29.81
C ASN A 80 -5.36 14.44 -28.78
N THR A 81 -4.99 15.61 -28.24
CA THR A 81 -4.11 15.76 -27.09
C THR A 81 -4.66 14.97 -25.90
N VAL A 82 -3.78 14.32 -25.14
CA VAL A 82 -4.12 13.59 -23.92
C VAL A 82 -3.91 14.51 -22.73
N PHE A 83 -4.97 14.76 -21.95
CA PHE A 83 -4.92 15.58 -20.74
C PHE A 83 -5.13 14.72 -19.50
N ILE A 84 -4.36 14.99 -18.44
CA ILE A 84 -4.55 14.31 -17.15
C ILE A 84 -5.90 14.69 -16.51
N ALA A 85 -6.39 15.90 -16.75
CA ALA A 85 -7.69 16.35 -16.27
C ALA A 85 -8.85 15.47 -16.77
N ASP A 86 -8.77 14.96 -18.01
CA ASP A 86 -9.80 14.06 -18.56
C ASP A 86 -9.89 12.76 -17.75
N LEU A 87 -8.74 12.24 -17.27
CA LEU A 87 -8.70 11.07 -16.40
C LEU A 87 -9.24 11.38 -15.00
N GLU A 88 -8.92 12.54 -14.44
CA GLU A 88 -9.45 13.00 -13.15
C GLU A 88 -10.99 13.12 -13.21
N ASP A 89 -11.51 13.79 -14.24
CA ASP A 89 -12.95 13.99 -14.48
C ASP A 89 -13.67 12.65 -14.69
N ALA A 90 -13.09 11.74 -15.48
CA ALA A 90 -13.63 10.39 -15.66
C ALA A 90 -13.74 9.66 -14.32
N CYS A 91 -12.71 9.74 -13.46
CA CYS A 91 -12.77 9.13 -12.13
C CYS A 91 -13.84 9.76 -11.23
N GLN A 92 -14.00 11.09 -11.27
CA GLN A 92 -15.04 11.80 -10.50
C GLN A 92 -16.45 11.46 -10.97
N SER A 93 -16.64 11.23 -12.27
CA SER A 93 -17.94 10.85 -12.84
C SER A 93 -18.38 9.43 -12.44
N GLY A 94 -17.44 8.56 -12.08
CA GLY A 94 -17.69 7.14 -11.86
C GLY A 94 -17.97 6.32 -13.12
N ASP A 95 -17.82 6.88 -14.33
CA ASP A 95 -17.96 6.14 -15.58
C ASP A 95 -16.75 5.22 -15.78
N SER A 96 -16.91 3.95 -15.43
CA SER A 96 -15.85 2.94 -15.52
C SER A 96 -15.27 2.76 -16.93
N LEU A 97 -16.06 2.99 -18.00
CA LEU A 97 -15.59 2.85 -19.37
C LEU A 97 -14.74 4.08 -19.76
N ALA A 98 -15.20 5.27 -19.40
CA ALA A 98 -14.43 6.50 -19.59
C ALA A 98 -13.12 6.45 -18.80
N MET A 99 -13.15 6.00 -17.54
CA MET A 99 -11.97 5.84 -16.70
C MET A 99 -10.91 4.92 -17.32
N GLU A 100 -11.32 3.73 -17.80
CA GLU A 100 -10.39 2.78 -18.42
C GLU A 100 -9.83 3.33 -19.74
N LYS A 101 -10.67 4.01 -20.52
CA LYS A 101 -10.26 4.65 -21.77
C LYS A 101 -9.22 5.75 -21.55
N GLU A 102 -9.51 6.72 -20.67
CA GLU A 102 -8.61 7.85 -20.43
C GLU A 102 -7.31 7.41 -19.76
N ALA A 103 -7.35 6.44 -18.84
CA ALA A 103 -6.14 5.92 -18.22
C ALA A 103 -5.23 5.21 -19.25
N ALA A 104 -5.82 4.46 -20.18
CA ALA A 104 -5.06 3.80 -21.23
C ALA A 104 -4.53 4.80 -22.27
N ARG A 105 -5.23 5.91 -22.57
CA ARG A 105 -4.69 7.03 -23.37
C ARG A 105 -3.46 7.64 -22.70
N VAL A 106 -3.53 7.91 -21.39
CA VAL A 106 -2.39 8.42 -20.61
C VAL A 106 -1.22 7.43 -20.61
N GLN A 107 -1.50 6.14 -20.45
CA GLN A 107 -0.47 5.09 -20.51
C GLN A 107 0.29 5.09 -21.84
N TRP A 108 -0.42 5.27 -22.97
CA TRP A 108 0.18 5.27 -24.29
C TRP A 108 1.13 6.43 -24.57
N VAL A 109 0.85 7.61 -24.02
CA VAL A 109 1.68 8.81 -24.21
C VAL A 109 2.75 8.99 -23.13
N SER A 110 2.69 8.20 -22.06
CA SER A 110 3.60 8.32 -20.93
C SER A 110 4.95 7.66 -21.23
N GLU A 111 6.04 8.42 -21.15
CA GLU A 111 7.40 7.93 -21.40
C GLU A 111 7.87 6.86 -20.40
N ASN A 112 7.36 6.92 -19.16
CA ASN A 112 7.75 6.02 -18.06
C ASN A 112 6.55 5.26 -17.46
N GLY A 113 5.35 5.43 -18.03
CA GLY A 113 4.12 4.80 -17.58
C GLY A 113 3.64 5.20 -16.18
N LEU A 114 4.23 6.22 -15.54
CA LEU A 114 3.93 6.62 -14.16
C LEU A 114 2.90 7.73 -14.06
N ALA A 115 2.77 8.59 -15.09
CA ALA A 115 1.88 9.76 -15.03
C ALA A 115 0.43 9.38 -14.72
N GLY A 116 -0.08 8.31 -15.36
CA GLY A 116 -1.42 7.79 -15.10
C GLY A 116 -1.55 7.18 -13.71
N LEU A 117 -0.57 6.39 -13.27
CA LEU A 117 -0.60 5.77 -11.94
C LEU A 117 -0.55 6.83 -10.82
N ASP A 118 0.30 7.84 -10.92
CA ASP A 118 0.42 8.90 -9.91
C ASP A 118 -0.86 9.73 -9.81
N CYS A 119 -1.52 9.99 -10.94
CA CYS A 119 -2.83 10.62 -11.00
C CYS A 119 -3.89 9.76 -10.28
N LEU A 120 -3.95 8.47 -10.62
CA LEU A 120 -4.92 7.54 -10.03
C LEU A 120 -4.72 7.37 -8.53
N ILE A 121 -3.47 7.38 -8.05
CA ILE A 121 -3.19 7.33 -6.61
C ILE A 121 -3.69 8.62 -5.94
N GLU A 122 -3.41 9.81 -6.49
CA GLU A 122 -3.94 11.06 -5.93
C GLU A 122 -5.47 11.01 -5.80
N VAL A 123 -6.14 10.56 -6.85
CA VAL A 123 -7.59 10.43 -6.89
C VAL A 123 -8.09 9.39 -5.89
N ALA A 124 -7.42 8.24 -5.78
CA ALA A 124 -7.77 7.19 -4.81
C ALA A 124 -7.65 7.65 -3.36
N LEU A 125 -6.71 8.56 -3.04
CA LEU A 125 -6.53 9.08 -1.69
C LEU A 125 -7.70 9.94 -1.17
N GLN A 126 -8.61 10.38 -2.06
CA GLN A 126 -9.86 11.02 -1.66
C GLN A 126 -10.72 10.07 -0.80
N ASP A 127 -10.64 8.76 -1.03
CA ASP A 127 -11.28 7.73 -0.20
C ASP A 127 -10.23 6.89 0.52
N PHE A 128 -9.43 7.55 1.37
CA PHE A 128 -8.27 6.92 2.02
C PHE A 128 -8.65 5.68 2.84
N ASP A 129 -9.78 5.72 3.56
CA ASP A 129 -10.22 4.61 4.41
C ASP A 129 -10.47 3.33 3.59
N ARG A 130 -10.88 3.46 2.32
CA ARG A 130 -11.08 2.32 1.42
C ARG A 130 -9.86 1.99 0.57
N LEU A 131 -9.14 2.99 0.08
CA LEU A 131 -8.16 2.85 -1.00
C LEU A 131 -6.73 3.22 -0.62
N GLY A 132 -6.51 3.96 0.48
CA GLY A 132 -5.21 4.53 0.82
C GLY A 132 -4.12 3.48 1.04
N THR A 133 -4.39 2.49 1.88
CA THR A 133 -3.47 1.36 2.14
C THR A 133 -3.23 0.55 0.87
N PHE A 134 -4.28 0.26 0.10
CA PHE A 134 -4.11 -0.42 -1.18
C PHE A 134 -3.22 0.37 -2.16
N ALA A 135 -3.48 1.67 -2.33
CA ALA A 135 -2.74 2.54 -3.25
C ALA A 135 -1.26 2.62 -2.86
N TYR A 136 -0.94 2.75 -1.56
CA TYR A 136 0.43 2.71 -1.07
C TYR A 136 1.13 1.39 -1.45
N HIS A 137 0.54 0.24 -1.08
CA HIS A 137 1.17 -1.06 -1.33
C HIS A 137 1.30 -1.37 -2.83
N LEU A 138 0.30 -0.99 -3.64
CA LEU A 138 0.35 -1.12 -5.10
C LEU A 138 1.49 -0.30 -5.71
N GLN A 139 1.65 0.95 -5.28
CA GLN A 139 2.75 1.81 -5.74
C GLN A 139 4.12 1.21 -5.39
N ARG A 140 4.27 0.68 -4.16
CA ARG A 140 5.52 0.01 -3.74
C ARG A 140 5.81 -1.26 -4.52
N ALA A 141 4.77 -2.01 -4.90
CA ALA A 141 4.90 -3.18 -5.76
C ALA A 141 5.29 -2.80 -7.20
N ASN A 142 4.78 -1.69 -7.74
CA ASN A 142 5.14 -1.19 -9.07
C ASN A 142 6.62 -0.77 -9.16
N ILE A 143 7.11 -0.05 -8.15
CA ILE A 143 8.51 0.42 -8.11
C ILE A 143 9.49 -0.74 -7.90
N PHE A 144 9.05 -1.84 -7.30
CA PHE A 144 9.91 -3.00 -7.07
C PHE A 144 10.25 -3.71 -8.38
N GLN A 145 11.53 -3.67 -8.79
CA GLN A 145 11.97 -4.20 -10.09
C GLN A 145 11.11 -3.65 -11.25
N GLN A 146 10.87 -2.33 -11.23
CA GLN A 146 9.96 -1.68 -12.17
C GLN A 146 10.36 -1.95 -13.62
N ASP A 147 9.39 -2.43 -14.39
CA ASP A 147 9.43 -2.36 -15.85
C ASP A 147 8.71 -1.08 -16.28
N VAL A 148 9.49 -0.02 -16.54
CA VAL A 148 8.97 1.30 -16.93
C VAL A 148 8.13 1.26 -18.21
N LYS A 149 8.25 0.19 -19.01
CA LYS A 149 7.48 0.00 -20.23
C LYS A 149 6.17 -0.75 -20.00
N ASN A 150 5.97 -1.33 -18.81
CA ASN A 150 4.85 -2.21 -18.51
C ASN A 150 4.23 -1.95 -17.13
N THR A 151 3.83 -0.70 -16.87
CA THR A 151 3.14 -0.29 -15.64
C THR A 151 1.62 -0.43 -15.73
N TRP A 152 1.08 -0.71 -16.92
CA TRP A 152 -0.37 -0.71 -17.19
C TRP A 152 -1.15 -1.62 -16.25
N HIS A 153 -0.64 -2.81 -15.95
CA HIS A 153 -1.29 -3.77 -15.04
C HIS A 153 -1.53 -3.18 -13.64
N TYR A 154 -0.64 -2.31 -13.16
CA TYR A 154 -0.77 -1.62 -11.88
C TYR A 154 -1.81 -0.51 -11.97
N SER A 155 -1.75 0.35 -13.01
CA SER A 155 -2.76 1.39 -13.25
C SER A 155 -4.17 0.80 -13.37
N ARG A 156 -4.30 -0.29 -14.14
CA ARG A 156 -5.57 -0.99 -14.33
C ARG A 156 -6.05 -1.67 -13.05
N SER A 157 -5.16 -2.25 -12.25
CA SER A 157 -5.50 -2.78 -10.93
C SER A 157 -6.09 -1.69 -10.03
N LEU A 158 -5.48 -0.50 -10.00
CA LEU A 158 -6.00 0.64 -9.24
C LEU A 158 -7.38 1.09 -9.72
N LEU A 159 -7.57 1.20 -11.03
CA LEU A 159 -8.86 1.54 -11.62
C LEU A 159 -9.95 0.55 -11.22
N LYS A 160 -9.67 -0.76 -11.26
CA LYS A 160 -10.65 -1.80 -10.87
C LYS A 160 -11.04 -1.72 -9.39
N GLU A 161 -10.20 -1.15 -8.53
CA GLU A 161 -10.56 -0.87 -7.14
C GLU A 161 -11.31 0.46 -7.00
N ILE A 162 -10.92 1.52 -7.73
CA ILE A 162 -11.63 2.80 -7.71
C ILE A 162 -13.10 2.62 -8.11
N VAL A 163 -13.38 1.92 -9.23
CA VAL A 163 -14.75 1.75 -9.79
C VAL A 163 -15.73 1.01 -8.89
N LYS A 164 -15.27 0.38 -7.81
CA LYS A 164 -16.15 -0.38 -6.89
C LYS A 164 -17.16 0.50 -6.15
N ALA A 165 -16.85 1.78 -5.98
CA ALA A 165 -17.74 2.76 -5.37
C ALA A 165 -17.39 4.17 -5.88
N PRO A 166 -18.38 5.09 -5.98
CA PRO A 166 -18.11 6.49 -6.31
C PRO A 166 -17.09 7.10 -5.35
N LEU A 167 -16.23 7.96 -5.88
CA LEU A 167 -15.27 8.71 -5.07
C LEU A 167 -15.95 9.92 -4.42
N PRO A 168 -15.51 10.31 -3.21
CA PRO A 168 -15.77 11.66 -2.71
C PRO A 168 -15.17 12.70 -3.66
N VAL A 169 -15.68 13.93 -3.61
CA VAL A 169 -15.04 15.05 -4.30
C VAL A 169 -13.68 15.39 -3.66
N PRO A 170 -12.73 15.99 -4.40
CA PRO A 170 -11.44 16.41 -3.83
C PRO A 170 -11.60 17.27 -2.58
N HIS A 171 -10.85 16.97 -1.53
CA HIS A 171 -10.98 17.67 -0.26
C HIS A 171 -10.18 18.97 -0.22
N SER A 172 -10.62 19.93 0.60
CA SER A 172 -9.79 21.08 0.94
C SER A 172 -8.63 20.65 1.85
N LYS A 173 -7.44 21.18 1.58
CA LYS A 173 -6.26 21.01 2.44
C LYS A 173 -6.59 21.45 3.87
N LYS A 174 -6.13 20.67 4.85
CA LYS A 174 -6.23 21.00 6.27
C LYS A 174 -4.84 21.30 6.83
N ASP A 175 -4.82 22.10 7.88
CA ASP A 175 -3.59 22.35 8.64
C ASP A 175 -3.40 21.19 9.63
N VAL A 176 -2.35 20.40 9.41
CA VAL A 176 -2.01 19.24 10.24
C VAL A 176 -0.50 19.21 10.41
N ASN A 177 -0.04 18.69 11.54
CA ASN A 177 1.37 18.42 11.79
C ASN A 177 1.65 16.91 11.72
N PRO A 178 2.18 16.39 10.60
CA PRO A 178 2.48 14.96 10.42
C PRO A 178 3.51 14.41 11.42
N GLU A 179 4.47 15.22 11.86
CA GLU A 179 5.46 14.78 12.86
C GLU A 179 4.79 14.55 14.22
N LEU A 180 3.88 15.45 14.61
CA LEU A 180 3.08 15.27 15.83
C LEU A 180 2.20 14.02 15.73
N ILE A 181 1.61 13.77 14.56
CA ILE A 181 0.81 12.56 14.32
C ILE A 181 1.68 11.31 14.46
N MET A 182 2.85 11.28 13.81
CA MET A 182 3.81 10.17 13.92
C MET A 182 4.20 9.87 15.37
N ASN A 183 4.47 10.91 16.16
CA ASN A 183 4.86 10.78 17.56
C ASN A 183 3.70 10.36 18.49
N THR A 184 2.45 10.44 18.02
CA THR A 184 1.27 10.15 18.84
C THR A 184 0.57 8.84 18.46
N ILE A 185 0.75 8.32 17.26
CA ILE A 185 0.08 7.08 16.80
C ILE A 185 0.40 5.89 17.72
N LEU A 186 1.64 5.75 18.20
CA LEU A 186 2.03 4.62 19.06
C LEU A 186 1.50 4.76 20.50
N THR A 187 1.33 5.99 20.98
CA THR A 187 0.86 6.28 22.34
C THR A 187 -0.68 6.39 22.45
N LYS A 188 -1.39 6.13 21.35
CA LYS A 188 -2.85 6.19 21.28
C LYS A 188 -3.39 4.91 20.67
N ARG A 189 -4.37 4.30 21.31
CA ARG A 189 -5.22 3.33 20.62
C ARG A 189 -6.22 4.09 19.80
N ILE A 190 -6.01 4.05 18.50
CA ILE A 190 -6.90 4.67 17.52
C ILE A 190 -7.83 3.58 17.01
N ASP A 191 -9.09 3.93 16.74
CA ASP A 191 -10.08 3.01 16.16
C ASP A 191 -9.76 2.61 14.69
N SER A 192 -8.67 3.13 14.12
CA SER A 192 -8.17 2.77 12.79
C SER A 192 -6.92 1.88 12.92
N PRO A 193 -6.77 0.85 12.05
CA PRO A 193 -5.58 0.00 12.02
C PRO A 193 -4.28 0.80 11.89
N ILE A 194 -3.20 0.33 12.52
CA ILE A 194 -1.89 1.01 12.48
C ILE A 194 -1.33 1.02 11.06
N SER A 195 -1.63 -0.01 10.27
CA SER A 195 -1.24 -0.08 8.87
C SER A 195 -1.72 1.09 8.01
N ASN A 196 -2.92 1.63 8.28
CA ASN A 196 -3.42 2.82 7.58
C ASN A 196 -2.53 4.04 7.85
N PHE A 197 -2.15 4.25 9.11
CA PHE A 197 -1.23 5.34 9.48
C PHE A 197 0.15 5.13 8.89
N ALA A 198 0.66 3.90 8.91
CA ALA A 198 1.95 3.57 8.34
C ALA A 198 1.96 3.82 6.81
N ALA A 199 0.87 3.52 6.10
CA ALA A 199 0.71 3.84 4.68
C ALA A 199 0.62 5.36 4.45
N ALA A 200 -0.19 6.06 5.25
CA ALA A 200 -0.40 7.50 5.16
C ALA A 200 0.91 8.29 5.38
N ILE A 201 1.71 7.95 6.39
CA ILE A 201 2.98 8.61 6.67
C ILE A 201 3.96 8.38 5.52
N ARG A 202 4.07 7.15 5.01
CA ARG A 202 4.99 6.85 3.91
C ARG A 202 4.58 7.54 2.60
N LEU A 203 3.28 7.69 2.35
CA LEU A 203 2.77 8.49 1.23
C LEU A 203 3.00 10.00 1.45
N TRP A 204 3.00 10.47 2.69
CA TRP A 204 3.28 11.88 3.02
C TRP A 204 4.77 12.25 2.85
N GLU A 205 5.66 11.36 3.31
CA GLU A 205 7.11 11.49 3.28
C GLU A 205 7.70 11.24 1.88
N GLY A 206 6.96 10.59 0.98
CA GLY A 206 7.44 10.20 -0.34
C GLY A 206 7.72 11.37 -1.29
N GLU A 207 8.52 11.09 -2.31
CA GLU A 207 8.87 12.04 -3.38
C GLU A 207 8.05 11.71 -4.63
N TYR A 208 6.87 12.32 -4.75
CA TYR A 208 5.95 12.10 -5.88
C TYR A 208 5.78 13.36 -6.70
N VAL A 209 5.60 13.20 -8.02
CA VAL A 209 5.31 14.34 -8.92
C VAL A 209 4.07 15.11 -8.46
N ARG A 210 3.08 14.39 -7.92
CA ARG A 210 1.78 14.92 -7.45
C ARG A 210 1.68 15.02 -5.93
N ILE A 211 2.82 15.18 -5.23
CA ILE A 211 2.89 15.20 -3.76
C ILE A 211 1.98 16.26 -3.11
N SER A 212 1.73 17.39 -3.79
CA SER A 212 0.81 18.43 -3.29
C SER A 212 -0.62 17.91 -3.12
N GLY A 213 -1.08 17.12 -4.09
CA GLY A 213 -2.39 16.44 -4.05
C GLY A 213 -2.44 15.36 -2.98
N TYR A 214 -1.39 14.55 -2.86
CA TYR A 214 -1.31 13.51 -1.83
C TYR A 214 -1.42 14.14 -0.43
N ARG A 215 -0.61 15.18 -0.15
CA ARG A 215 -0.63 15.88 1.13
C ARG A 215 -1.97 16.60 1.39
N ARG A 216 -2.67 17.07 0.35
CA ARG A 216 -4.02 17.63 0.48
C ARG A 216 -4.98 16.57 1.02
N GLU A 217 -5.10 15.43 0.35
CA GLU A 217 -6.02 14.36 0.77
C GLU A 217 -5.64 13.74 2.12
N LEU A 218 -4.34 13.48 2.34
CA LEU A 218 -3.85 12.98 3.62
C LEU A 218 -4.09 13.96 4.76
N SER A 219 -3.92 15.28 4.54
CA SER A 219 -4.20 16.28 5.57
C SER A 219 -5.67 16.28 5.97
N HIS A 220 -6.57 16.10 4.99
CA HIS A 220 -7.98 15.95 5.27
C HIS A 220 -8.25 14.67 6.07
N TRP A 221 -7.69 13.54 5.66
CA TRP A 221 -7.84 12.27 6.37
C TRP A 221 -7.35 12.35 7.82
N TYR A 222 -6.15 12.90 8.05
CA TYR A 222 -5.61 13.10 9.40
C TYR A 222 -6.49 13.99 10.28
N SER A 223 -7.14 15.00 9.70
CA SER A 223 -8.01 15.91 10.47
C SER A 223 -9.26 15.25 11.07
N LYS A 224 -9.58 14.01 10.65
CA LYS A 224 -10.69 13.24 11.20
C LYS A 224 -10.37 12.60 12.56
N PHE A 225 -9.09 12.52 12.92
CA PHE A 225 -8.64 11.87 14.16
C PHE A 225 -8.34 12.90 15.24
N ASN A 226 -8.70 12.57 16.47
CA ASN A 226 -8.34 13.35 17.63
C ASN A 226 -7.03 12.82 18.25
N PHE A 227 -5.98 13.64 18.22
CA PHE A 227 -4.67 13.31 18.77
C PHE A 227 -4.41 13.93 20.16
N ASP A 228 -5.44 14.19 20.96
CA ASP A 228 -5.28 14.86 22.27
C ASP A 228 -5.15 13.89 23.47
N GLN A 229 -5.79 12.71 23.44
CA GLN A 229 -5.79 11.76 24.57
C GLN A 229 -4.70 10.69 24.45
N GLN A 230 -3.73 10.60 25.35
CA GLN A 230 -2.69 9.56 25.36
C GLN A 230 -3.05 8.46 26.36
N ILE A 231 -2.72 7.20 26.04
CA ILE A 231 -2.84 6.07 26.95
C ILE A 231 -1.44 5.72 27.45
N GLU A 232 -1.27 5.62 28.77
CA GLU A 232 -0.01 5.15 29.34
C GLU A 232 0.00 3.62 29.36
N ILE A 233 0.91 3.03 28.58
CA ILE A 233 1.09 1.58 28.51
C ILE A 233 2.11 1.17 29.57
N ASN A 234 1.60 0.56 30.65
CA ASN A 234 2.42 0.01 31.73
C ASN A 234 2.77 -1.46 31.48
N GLU A 235 3.38 -1.75 30.33
CA GLU A 235 3.82 -3.10 29.96
C GLU A 235 5.34 -3.25 29.92
N LYS A 236 5.83 -4.48 30.07
CA LYS A 236 7.24 -4.79 29.77
C LYS A 236 7.44 -4.90 28.27
N GLY A 237 8.57 -4.37 27.77
CA GLY A 237 9.00 -4.55 26.39
C GLY A 237 9.10 -6.03 25.99
N MET A 238 8.82 -6.32 24.72
CA MET A 238 8.91 -7.66 24.16
C MET A 238 10.38 -8.06 24.03
N LYS A 239 10.70 -9.29 24.48
CA LYS A 239 12.07 -9.81 24.42
C LYS A 239 12.54 -9.87 22.96
N GLY A 240 13.72 -9.32 22.68
CA GLY A 240 14.33 -9.35 21.35
C GLY A 240 14.06 -8.12 20.48
N LEU A 241 13.01 -7.34 20.75
CA LEU A 241 12.67 -6.15 19.96
C LEU A 241 13.76 -5.07 20.05
N GLU A 242 14.26 -4.77 21.25
CA GLU A 242 15.34 -3.80 21.44
C GLU A 242 16.62 -4.22 20.71
N ASN A 243 16.94 -5.53 20.74
CA ASN A 243 18.09 -6.06 20.01
C ASN A 243 17.90 -5.94 18.50
N TYR A 244 16.69 -6.22 17.98
CA TYR A 244 16.36 -6.04 16.57
C TYR A 244 16.54 -4.58 16.13
N VAL A 245 16.04 -3.61 16.90
CA VAL A 245 16.15 -2.19 16.53
C VAL A 245 17.61 -1.73 16.50
N LYS A 246 18.46 -2.25 17.40
CA LYS A 246 19.89 -1.90 17.45
C LYS A 246 20.73 -2.60 16.39
N ASN A 247 20.44 -3.86 16.10
CA ASN A 247 21.35 -4.76 15.37
C ASN A 247 20.74 -5.39 14.11
N GLY A 248 19.46 -5.14 13.83
CA GLY A 248 18.69 -5.88 12.84
C GLY A 248 18.46 -7.35 13.25
N GLY A 249 18.16 -8.19 12.26
CA GLY A 249 18.00 -9.63 12.42
C GLY A 249 16.57 -10.11 12.17
N ASN A 250 16.27 -11.33 12.60
CA ASN A 250 15.12 -12.08 12.07
C ASN A 250 13.87 -12.01 12.96
N PHE A 251 13.79 -11.01 13.85
CA PHE A 251 12.70 -10.89 14.83
C PHE A 251 11.31 -10.86 14.16
N PHE A 252 11.11 -9.96 13.19
CA PHE A 252 9.84 -9.86 12.47
C PHE A 252 9.62 -11.03 11.49
N ILE A 253 10.70 -11.65 10.98
CA ILE A 253 10.60 -12.87 10.16
C ILE A 253 10.02 -14.01 11.00
N GLN A 254 10.57 -14.26 12.19
CA GLN A 254 10.10 -15.33 13.09
C GLN A 254 8.64 -15.13 13.50
N MET A 255 8.26 -13.89 13.85
CA MET A 255 6.86 -13.58 14.16
C MET A 255 5.93 -13.81 12.96
N ALA A 256 6.34 -13.41 11.75
CA ALA A 256 5.55 -13.63 10.56
C ALA A 256 5.40 -15.14 10.23
N GLU A 257 6.46 -15.93 10.44
CA GLU A 257 6.42 -17.37 10.26
C GLU A 257 5.41 -18.03 11.22
N GLU A 258 5.37 -17.59 12.48
CA GLU A 258 4.38 -18.06 13.45
C GLU A 258 2.95 -17.70 13.02
N LEU A 259 2.71 -16.45 12.61
CA LEU A 259 1.37 -16.00 12.20
C LEU A 259 0.84 -16.74 10.97
N THR A 260 1.70 -16.99 9.98
CA THR A 260 1.31 -17.75 8.76
C THR A 260 0.95 -19.21 9.04
N ALA A 261 1.12 -19.71 10.28
CA ALA A 261 0.58 -21.00 10.72
C ALA A 261 -0.94 -20.99 10.95
N ASN A 262 -1.50 -19.82 11.24
CA ASN A 262 -2.88 -19.65 11.69
C ASN A 262 -3.83 -19.41 10.50
N GLN A 263 -5.14 -19.50 10.75
CA GLN A 263 -6.14 -19.03 9.80
C GLN A 263 -6.24 -17.50 9.86
N GLU A 264 -6.57 -16.85 8.74
CA GLU A 264 -6.79 -15.38 8.63
C GLU A 264 -5.59 -14.50 8.99
N TRP A 265 -4.37 -15.01 8.76
CA TRP A 265 -3.11 -14.34 9.09
C TRP A 265 -2.84 -13.06 8.27
N GLU A 266 -3.55 -12.86 7.15
CA GLU A 266 -3.26 -11.78 6.21
C GLU A 266 -3.30 -10.39 6.85
N LEU A 267 -4.31 -10.11 7.69
CA LEU A 267 -4.43 -8.81 8.38
C LEU A 267 -3.34 -8.63 9.45
N GLN A 268 -3.03 -9.70 10.18
CA GLN A 268 -1.98 -9.69 11.21
C GLN A 268 -0.60 -9.38 10.60
N ILE A 269 -0.31 -9.90 9.40
CA ILE A 269 0.94 -9.59 8.69
C ILE A 269 1.03 -8.13 8.26
N ILE A 270 -0.09 -7.53 7.85
CA ILE A 270 -0.12 -6.12 7.46
C ILE A 270 0.16 -5.22 8.67
N GLU A 271 -0.47 -5.51 9.82
CA GLU A 271 -0.20 -4.79 11.07
C GLU A 271 1.24 -5.04 11.57
N LEU A 272 1.74 -6.27 11.46
CA LEU A 272 3.11 -6.62 11.84
C LEU A 272 4.14 -5.82 11.04
N GLU A 273 3.94 -5.65 9.72
CA GLU A 273 4.83 -4.84 8.89
C GLU A 273 4.78 -3.36 9.25
N ALA A 274 3.59 -2.85 9.58
CA ALA A 274 3.43 -1.47 10.03
C ALA A 274 4.22 -1.21 11.32
N LEU A 275 4.11 -2.10 12.30
CA LEU A 275 4.89 -2.04 13.54
C LEU A 275 6.40 -2.20 13.31
N ARG A 276 6.81 -3.06 12.37
CA ARG A 276 8.22 -3.15 11.93
C ARG A 276 8.73 -1.83 11.39
N TYR A 277 7.94 -1.10 10.63
CA TYR A 277 8.34 0.21 10.15
C TYR A 277 8.47 1.23 11.28
N PHE A 278 7.51 1.27 12.20
CA PHE A 278 7.58 2.17 13.34
C PHE A 278 8.75 1.82 14.27
N SER A 279 9.05 0.54 14.51
CA SER A 279 10.20 0.13 15.34
C SER A 279 11.54 0.63 14.78
N ASN A 280 11.64 0.80 13.47
CA ASN A 280 12.84 1.33 12.81
C ASN A 280 12.91 2.87 12.80
N LYS A 281 11.88 3.56 13.28
CA LYS A 281 11.79 5.03 13.35
C LYS A 281 11.85 5.57 14.78
N VAL A 282 11.60 4.73 15.78
CA VAL A 282 11.60 5.15 17.19
C VAL A 282 13.00 5.33 17.74
N THR A 283 13.14 6.27 18.67
CA THR A 283 14.41 6.58 19.34
C THR A 283 14.31 6.45 20.86
N SER A 284 13.10 6.29 21.42
CA SER A 284 12.88 6.19 22.86
C SER A 284 12.52 4.76 23.29
N ASN A 285 12.94 4.38 24.49
CA ASN A 285 12.54 3.10 25.10
C ASN A 285 11.03 3.03 25.39
N LYS A 286 10.36 4.17 25.54
CA LYS A 286 8.90 4.23 25.76
C LYS A 286 8.15 3.77 24.50
N ASP A 287 8.52 4.27 23.34
CA ASP A 287 7.86 3.88 22.09
C ASP A 287 8.04 2.38 21.78
N LEU A 288 9.17 1.79 22.19
CA LEU A 288 9.39 0.34 22.08
C LEU A 288 8.45 -0.46 22.99
N VAL A 289 8.09 0.06 24.16
CA VAL A 289 7.08 -0.55 25.05
C VAL A 289 5.71 -0.50 24.40
N ASP A 290 5.35 0.63 23.79
CA ASP A 290 4.06 0.80 23.10
C ASP A 290 3.94 -0.16 21.91
N ILE A 291 4.97 -0.23 21.06
CA ILE A 291 5.06 -1.22 19.96
C ILE A 291 4.96 -2.64 20.52
N SER A 292 5.61 -2.93 21.64
CA SER A 292 5.56 -4.26 22.26
C SER A 292 4.15 -4.64 22.70
N SER A 293 3.34 -3.69 23.18
CA SER A 293 1.94 -3.95 23.55
C SER A 293 1.13 -4.34 22.31
N TYR A 294 1.26 -3.60 21.21
CA TYR A 294 0.61 -3.96 19.94
C TYR A 294 1.05 -5.32 19.40
N LEU A 295 2.35 -5.62 19.41
CA LEU A 295 2.88 -6.90 18.94
C LEU A 295 2.30 -8.10 19.71
N LYS A 296 2.11 -7.96 21.02
CA LYS A 296 1.51 -9.01 21.85
C LYS A 296 0.05 -9.26 21.54
N GLU A 297 -0.67 -8.25 21.03
CA GLU A 297 -2.07 -8.43 20.62
C GLU A 297 -2.20 -9.15 19.30
N ILE A 298 -1.25 -8.92 18.39
CA ILE A 298 -1.24 -9.60 17.09
C ILE A 298 -1.02 -11.11 17.26
N ILE A 299 -0.28 -11.55 18.29
CA ILE A 299 0.06 -12.96 18.52
C ILE A 299 -1.03 -13.72 19.32
N LYS A 300 -1.99 -13.03 19.95
CA LYS A 300 -3.07 -13.68 20.72
C LYS A 300 -4.06 -14.39 19.80
#